data_AF-A0A7M1S7D3-F1
#
_entry.id   AF-A0A7M1S7D3-F1
#
_cell.length_a   1.000
_cell.length_b   1.000
_cell.length_c   1.000
_cell.angle_alpha   90.00
_cell.angle_beta   90.00
_cell.angle_gamma   90.00
#
_symmetry.space_group_name_H-M   'P 1'
#
loop_
_entity.id
_entity.type
_entity.pdbx_description
1 polymer ?
#
loop_
_entity_poly.entity_id
_entity_poly.type
_entity_poly.pdbx_seq_one_letter_code
_entity_poly.pdbx_strand_id
1 'polypeptide(L)'
;MEGMMEVDYTVMCKNDVSLEVTLSKLLENEKVMRAIKAEFAKGLRNIVLSSKDDTAVFLKTEKEVYTFKASKNDFADLLELAEEDARKHKRLKKECDGVELIDIRTVD
;
A
#
# COMPACT_ATOMS: atom_id res chain seq x y z
N MET A 1 -16.71 31.37 10.40
CA MET A 1 -16.10 31.01 9.10
C MET A 1 -16.27 29.52 8.96
N GLU A 2 -17.04 29.06 7.98
CA GLU A 2 -17.16 27.63 7.66
C GLU A 2 -15.84 27.19 7.04
N GLY A 3 -14.87 26.85 7.87
CA GLY A 3 -13.63 26.29 7.36
C GLY A 3 -13.89 24.86 6.88
N MET A 4 -13.22 24.49 5.80
CA MET A 4 -13.33 23.18 5.21
C MET A 4 -12.09 22.35 5.57
N MET A 5 -12.22 21.04 5.42
CA MET A 5 -11.13 20.09 5.56
C MET A 5 -11.10 19.22 4.32
N GLU A 6 -9.89 18.89 3.89
CA GLU A 6 -9.60 17.91 2.87
C GLU A 6 -9.08 16.67 3.58
N VAL A 7 -9.73 15.53 3.33
CA VAL A 7 -9.45 14.27 4.01
C VAL A 7 -9.06 13.24 2.97
N ASP A 8 -7.85 12.71 3.12
CA ASP A 8 -7.31 11.63 2.32
C ASP A 8 -7.57 10.30 3.03
N TYR A 9 -8.08 9.31 2.31
CA TYR A 9 -8.32 7.96 2.82
C TYR A 9 -7.96 6.90 1.78
N THR A 10 -7.65 5.70 2.25
CA THR A 10 -7.51 4.49 1.41
C THR A 10 -8.57 3.47 1.77
N VAL A 11 -8.83 2.53 0.87
CA VAL A 11 -9.71 1.39 1.16
C VAL A 11 -8.90 0.26 1.76
N MET A 12 -9.40 -0.31 2.86
CA MET A 12 -8.81 -1.47 3.53
C MET A 12 -9.47 -2.74 2.99
N CYS A 13 -8.70 -3.62 2.37
CA CYS A 13 -9.21 -4.90 1.89
C CYS A 13 -8.54 -6.09 2.56
N LYS A 14 -9.31 -7.18 2.74
CA LYS A 14 -8.84 -8.42 3.41
C LYS A 14 -7.63 -9.05 2.74
N ASN A 15 -7.50 -8.80 1.43
CA ASN A 15 -6.42 -9.31 0.60
C ASN A 15 -5.25 -8.31 0.47
N ASP A 16 -5.23 -7.23 1.27
CA ASP A 16 -4.09 -6.34 1.32
C ASP A 16 -2.87 -7.10 1.86
N VAL A 17 -1.80 -7.07 1.09
CA VAL A 17 -0.54 -7.71 1.43
C VAL A 17 0.38 -6.66 2.02
N SER A 18 0.96 -6.95 3.17
CA SER A 18 2.14 -6.26 3.69
C SER A 18 3.08 -7.32 4.23
N LEU A 19 4.05 -7.69 3.41
CA LEU A 19 5.05 -8.69 3.73
C LEU A 19 6.42 -8.03 3.74
N GLU A 20 7.16 -8.32 4.80
CA GLU A 20 8.58 -8.00 4.90
C GLU A 20 9.35 -9.31 4.79
N VAL A 21 10.32 -9.35 3.87
CA VAL A 21 11.19 -10.50 3.65
C VAL A 21 12.62 -10.02 3.56
N THR A 22 13.54 -10.67 4.26
CA THR A 22 14.96 -10.34 4.16
C THR A 22 15.52 -10.76 2.81
N LEU A 23 16.48 -9.99 2.29
CA LEU A 23 17.16 -10.30 1.03
C LEU A 23 17.82 -11.68 1.11
N SER A 24 18.44 -12.02 2.24
CA SER A 24 19.02 -13.35 2.46
C SER A 24 18.02 -14.48 2.19
N LYS A 25 16.80 -14.36 2.73
CA LYS A 25 15.74 -15.37 2.58
C LYS A 25 15.22 -15.47 1.13
N LEU A 26 15.24 -14.37 0.39
CA LEU A 26 14.93 -14.38 -1.04
C LEU A 26 16.02 -15.08 -1.85
N LEU A 27 17.29 -14.86 -1.52
CA LEU A 27 18.43 -15.46 -2.20
C LEU A 27 18.65 -16.94 -1.84
N GLU A 28 18.12 -17.42 -0.71
CA GLU A 28 18.06 -18.86 -0.40
C GLU A 28 17.06 -19.61 -1.30
N ASN A 29 16.11 -18.91 -1.93
CA ASN A 29 15.10 -19.53 -2.77
C ASN A 29 15.65 -19.83 -4.18
N GLU A 30 15.72 -21.12 -4.53
CA GLU A 30 16.24 -21.57 -5.83
C GLU A 30 15.51 -20.96 -7.03
N LYS A 31 14.18 -20.77 -6.94
CA LYS A 31 13.40 -20.17 -8.03
C LYS A 31 13.77 -18.71 -8.24
N VAL A 32 13.92 -17.95 -7.15
CA VAL A 32 14.34 -16.54 -7.20
C VAL A 32 15.76 -16.44 -7.76
N MET A 33 16.68 -17.25 -7.26
CA MET A 33 18.06 -17.32 -7.75
C MET A 33 18.13 -17.65 -9.24
N ARG A 34 17.35 -18.63 -9.69
CA ARG A 34 17.29 -19.02 -11.10
C ARG A 34 16.70 -17.90 -11.96
N ALA A 35 15.65 -17.22 -11.50
CA ALA A 35 15.06 -16.09 -12.20
C ALA A 35 16.07 -14.95 -12.37
N ILE A 36 16.79 -14.57 -11.30
CA ILE A 36 17.84 -13.53 -11.35
C ILE A 36 18.94 -13.93 -12.33
N LYS A 37 19.46 -15.16 -12.25
CA LYS A 37 20.52 -15.62 -13.18
C LYS A 37 20.04 -15.69 -14.63
N ALA A 38 18.80 -16.11 -14.86
CA ALA A 38 18.23 -16.20 -16.20
C ALA A 38 18.04 -14.83 -16.84
N GLU A 39 17.64 -13.83 -16.04
CA GLU A 39 17.39 -12.47 -16.50
C GLU A 39 18.69 -11.68 -16.69
N PHE A 40 19.58 -11.69 -15.70
CA PHE A 40 20.73 -10.79 -15.65
C PHE A 40 22.07 -11.44 -16.03
N ALA A 41 22.11 -12.76 -16.19
CA ALA A 41 23.36 -13.50 -16.34
C ALA A 41 23.29 -14.56 -17.45
N LYS A 42 22.41 -14.33 -18.44
CA LYS A 42 22.16 -15.24 -19.55
C LYS A 42 23.42 -15.49 -20.38
N GLY A 43 23.71 -16.76 -20.66
CA GLY A 43 24.86 -17.18 -21.49
C GLY A 43 26.19 -17.30 -20.74
N LEU A 44 26.24 -16.89 -19.47
CA LEU A 44 27.40 -17.04 -18.61
C LEU A 44 27.33 -18.38 -17.84
N ARG A 45 28.49 -19.00 -17.60
CA ARG A 45 28.62 -20.25 -16.81
C ARG A 45 29.32 -19.94 -15.49
N ASN A 46 29.10 -20.79 -14.48
CA ASN A 46 29.77 -20.72 -13.17
C ASN A 46 29.55 -19.41 -12.40
N ILE A 47 28.29 -18.97 -12.30
CA ILE A 47 27.92 -17.70 -11.67
C ILE A 47 27.45 -17.93 -10.24
N VAL A 48 28.03 -17.18 -9.31
CA VAL A 48 27.61 -17.11 -7.91
C VAL A 48 26.99 -15.73 -7.67
N LEU A 49 25.80 -15.70 -7.06
CA LEU A 49 25.17 -14.47 -6.61
C LEU A 49 25.49 -14.30 -5.12
N SER A 50 25.86 -13.10 -4.70
CA SER A 50 26.12 -12.76 -3.29
C SER A 50 25.66 -11.32 -3.03
N SER A 51 25.26 -11.03 -1.80
CA SER A 51 24.91 -9.69 -1.33
C SER A 51 25.90 -9.25 -0.26
N LYS A 52 26.21 -7.94 -0.22
CA LYS A 52 27.13 -7.36 0.76
C LYS A 52 26.44 -7.10 2.11
N ASP A 53 25.20 -6.62 2.05
CA ASP A 53 24.39 -6.26 3.21
C ASP A 53 23.03 -6.97 3.11
N ASP A 54 22.48 -7.41 4.25
CA ASP A 54 21.11 -7.92 4.30
C ASP A 54 20.16 -6.73 4.45
N THR A 55 19.13 -6.68 3.61
CA THR A 55 18.18 -5.56 3.54
C THR A 55 16.77 -6.12 3.53
N ALA A 56 15.83 -5.39 4.14
CA ALA A 56 14.41 -5.72 4.10
C ALA A 56 13.81 -5.41 2.71
N VAL A 57 13.15 -6.40 2.11
CA VAL A 57 12.34 -6.26 0.91
C VAL A 57 10.88 -6.25 1.31
N PHE A 58 10.15 -5.21 0.90
CA PHE A 58 8.75 -5.03 1.23
C PHE A 58 7.86 -5.35 0.03
N LEU A 59 6.96 -6.30 0.20
CA LEU A 59 5.83 -6.54 -0.71
C LEU A 59 4.60 -5.93 -0.08
N LYS A 60 4.17 -4.78 -0.60
CA LYS A 60 2.98 -4.06 -0.12
C LYS A 60 1.99 -3.89 -1.26
N THR A 61 0.69 -4.06 -0.97
CA THR A 61 -0.35 -3.64 -1.89
C THR A 61 -0.25 -2.13 -2.09
N GLU A 62 -0.13 -1.69 -3.34
CA GLU A 62 -0.23 -0.28 -3.68
C GLU A 62 -1.70 0.14 -3.55
N LYS A 63 -1.98 1.01 -2.59
CA LYS A 63 -3.34 1.50 -2.32
C LYS A 63 -3.56 2.81 -3.04
N GLU A 64 -4.71 2.92 -3.70
CA GLU A 64 -5.17 4.19 -4.24
C GLU A 64 -5.66 5.09 -3.09
N VAL A 65 -5.16 6.33 -3.07
CA VAL A 65 -5.57 7.35 -2.11
C VAL A 65 -6.71 8.16 -2.72
N TYR A 66 -7.80 8.28 -1.98
CA TYR A 66 -8.96 9.06 -2.35
C TYR A 66 -9.10 10.26 -1.43
N THR A 67 -9.62 11.36 -1.98
CA THR A 67 -9.76 12.61 -1.24
C THR A 67 -11.21 13.06 -1.28
N PHE A 68 -11.74 13.51 -0.14
CA PHE A 68 -13.03 14.20 -0.07
C PHE A 68 -12.94 15.44 0.81
N LYS A 69 -13.95 16.32 0.72
CA LYS A 69 -14.02 17.55 1.51
C LYS A 69 -15.12 17.44 2.57
N ALA A 70 -14.80 17.83 3.79
CA ALA A 70 -15.70 17.84 4.94
C ALA A 70 -15.71 19.23 5.60
N SER A 71 -16.78 19.56 6.33
CA SER A 71 -16.81 20.78 7.15
C SER A 71 -15.94 20.57 8.40
N LYS A 72 -15.27 21.62 8.90
CA LYS A 72 -14.57 21.58 10.19
C LYS A 72 -15.46 21.14 11.36
N ASN A 73 -16.77 21.38 11.25
CA ASN A 73 -17.72 20.98 12.27
C ASN A 73 -17.92 19.46 12.33
N ASP A 74 -17.63 18.75 11.24
CA ASP A 74 -17.83 17.30 11.11
C ASP A 74 -16.54 16.51 11.41
N PHE A 75 -15.58 17.13 12.13
CA PHE A 75 -14.30 16.50 12.46
C PHE A 75 -14.45 15.17 13.22
N ALA A 76 -15.48 15.06 14.06
CA ALA A 76 -15.77 13.84 14.82
C ALA A 76 -16.23 12.68 13.91
N ASP A 77 -16.80 13.00 12.75
CA ASP A 77 -17.49 12.05 11.87
C ASP A 77 -16.69 11.73 10.60
N LEU A 78 -15.43 12.18 10.50
CA LEU A 78 -14.63 12.05 9.26
C LEU A 78 -14.46 10.61 8.78
N LEU A 79 -14.37 9.65 9.70
CA LEU A 79 -14.26 8.23 9.34
C LEU A 79 -15.58 7.73 8.71
N GLU A 80 -16.72 8.10 9.29
CA GLU A 80 -18.04 7.75 8.77
C GLU A 80 -18.29 8.43 7.41
N LEU A 81 -17.97 9.71 7.29
CA LEU A 81 -18.06 10.45 6.03
C LEU A 81 -17.15 9.86 4.94
N ALA A 82 -15.95 9.41 5.30
CA ALA A 82 -15.05 8.73 4.37
C ALA A 82 -15.62 7.39 3.90
N GLU A 83 -16.23 6.61 4.81
CA GLU A 83 -16.92 5.37 4.44
C GLU A 83 -18.13 5.64 3.54
N GLU A 84 -18.93 6.65 3.84
CA GLU A 84 -20.07 7.05 3.02
C GLU A 84 -19.63 7.48 1.62
N ASP A 85 -18.58 8.30 1.52
CA ASP A 85 -17.98 8.69 0.26
C ASP A 85 -17.47 7.46 -0.52
N ALA A 86 -16.82 6.52 0.15
CA ALA A 86 -16.33 5.29 -0.45
C ALA A 86 -17.48 4.41 -0.97
N ARG A 87 -18.58 4.31 -0.22
CA ARG A 87 -19.79 3.57 -0.65
C ARG A 87 -20.46 4.25 -1.84
N LYS A 88 -20.62 5.57 -1.79
CA LYS A 88 -21.21 6.38 -2.86
C LYS A 88 -20.45 6.22 -4.18
N HIS A 89 -19.12 6.14 -4.11
CA HIS A 89 -18.25 5.93 -5.27
C HIS A 89 -18.00 4.45 -5.60
N LYS A 90 -18.67 3.50 -4.93
CA LYS A 90 -18.52 2.04 -5.13
C LYS A 90 -17.08 1.54 -4.94
N ARG A 91 -16.32 2.18 -4.04
CA ARG A 91 -14.94 1.83 -3.72
C ARG A 91 -14.85 0.66 -2.72
N LEU A 92 -15.85 0.50 -1.85
CA LEU A 92 -15.98 -0.65 -0.95
C LEU A 92 -16.56 -1.87 -1.69
N LYS A 93 -15.68 -2.81 -2.07
CA LYS A 93 -16.07 -4.10 -2.64
C LYS A 93 -16.33 -5.13 -1.52
N LYS A 94 -16.90 -6.29 -1.87
CA LYS A 94 -17.28 -7.36 -0.91
C LYS A 94 -16.14 -7.86 -0.01
N GLU A 95 -14.90 -7.67 -0.44
CA GLU A 95 -13.70 -8.11 0.28
C GLU A 95 -13.01 -6.98 1.05
N CYS A 96 -13.62 -5.79 1.11
CA CYS A 96 -13.07 -4.63 1.81
C CYS A 96 -13.81 -4.37 3.12
N ASP A 97 -13.03 -4.13 4.18
CA ASP A 97 -13.51 -4.01 5.56
C ASP A 97 -13.89 -2.59 5.94
N GLY A 98 -13.39 -1.59 5.20
CA GLY A 98 -13.68 -0.18 5.45
C GLY A 98 -12.66 0.73 4.78
N VAL A 99 -12.47 1.90 5.39
CA VAL A 99 -11.49 2.89 4.96
C VAL A 99 -10.50 3.19 6.07
N GLU A 100 -9.31 3.64 5.68
CA GLU A 100 -8.26 4.13 6.58
C GLU A 100 -7.99 5.59 6.24
N LEU A 101 -8.12 6.50 7.21
CA LEU A 101 -7.76 7.90 7.03
C LEU A 101 -6.23 8.02 7.02
N ILE A 102 -5.71 8.69 5.99
CA ILE A 102 -4.27 8.87 5.76
C ILE A 102 -3.82 10.26 6.20
N ASP A 103 -4.57 11.28 5.79
CA ASP A 103 -4.20 12.66 6.08
C ASP A 103 -5.46 13.54 6.19
N ILE A 104 -5.38 14.57 7.02
CA ILE A 104 -6.46 15.54 7.22
C ILE A 104 -5.84 16.92 7.19
N ARG A 105 -6.19 17.70 6.16
CA ARG A 105 -5.69 19.05 5.96
C ARG A 105 -6.83 20.03 6.10
N THR A 106 -6.64 21.05 6.91
CA THR A 106 -7.55 22.20 6.90
C THR A 106 -7.32 23.00 5.63
N VAL A 107 -8.39 23.28 4.89
CA VAL A 107 -8.39 24.18 3.74
C VAL A 107 -9.27 25.38 4.09
N ASP A 108 -8.68 26.58 4.02
CA ASP A 108 -9.32 27.84 4.44
C ASP A 108 -10.54 28.22 3.61
#